data_AF-A0A7C5LI24-F1
#
_entry.id   AF-A0A7C5LI24-F1
#
_cell.length_a   1.000
_cell.length_b   1.000
_cell.length_c   1.000
_cell.angle_alpha   90.00
_cell.angle_beta   90.00
_cell.angle_gamma   90.00
#
_symmetry.space_group_name_H-M   'P 1'
#
loop_
_entity.id
_entity.type
_entity.pdbx_description
1 polymer ?
#
loop_
_entity_poly.entity_id
_entity_poly.type
_entity_poly.pdbx_seq_one_letter_code
_entity_poly.pdbx_strand_id
1 'polypeptide(L)'
;ACRPTLGGVYRCYNSDNPSDCLSDGAECAFSEECCCGLCAIEEATGTLKCCPGGIPCVPTGGQCTTDLDCCYGPCIDGICTEQELPCVPAGGHCTSDEDCCEPLKCNPSTQTCYYVFV
;
A
#
# COMPACT_ATOMS: atom_id res chain seq x y z
N ALA A 1 0.58 -3.31 -5.60
CA ALA A 1 1.91 -2.78 -5.28
C ALA A 1 2.09 -2.77 -3.76
N CYS A 2 3.33 -2.82 -3.27
CA CYS A 2 3.66 -2.64 -1.85
C CYS A 2 2.90 -1.48 -1.20
N ARG A 3 2.52 -1.66 0.07
CA ARG A 3 1.80 -0.60 0.83
C ARG A 3 2.61 -0.04 1.98
N PRO A 4 2.78 1.29 2.08
CA PRO A 4 3.40 1.91 3.23
C PRO A 4 2.49 1.78 4.46
N THR A 5 3.10 1.70 5.63
CA THR A 5 2.45 1.80 6.94
C THR A 5 2.69 3.19 7.51
N LEU A 6 1.88 3.60 8.50
CA LEU A 6 2.08 4.86 9.24
C LEU A 6 3.48 4.99 9.86
N GLY A 7 4.18 3.86 10.09
CA GLY A 7 5.55 3.83 10.61
C GLY A 7 6.65 3.98 9.55
N GLY A 8 6.32 4.22 8.28
CA GLY A 8 7.29 4.30 7.18
C GLY A 8 7.86 2.95 6.75
N VAL A 9 7.28 1.84 7.22
CA VAL A 9 7.63 0.48 6.79
C VAL A 9 6.72 0.06 5.63
N TYR A 10 7.26 -0.58 4.61
CA TYR A 10 6.48 -1.09 3.48
C TYR A 10 6.11 -2.56 3.66
N ARG A 11 4.83 -2.88 3.47
CA ARG A 11 4.32 -4.24 3.37
C ARG A 11 4.50 -4.73 1.94
N CYS A 12 5.54 -5.53 1.76
CA CYS A 12 6.00 -6.09 0.50
C CYS A 12 6.28 -7.57 0.74
N TYR A 13 5.36 -8.45 0.33
CA TYR A 13 5.62 -9.88 0.38
C TYR A 13 4.63 -10.65 -0.48
N ASN A 14 4.94 -10.77 -1.77
CA ASN A 14 4.33 -11.73 -2.65
C ASN A 14 5.44 -12.66 -3.18
N SER A 15 5.23 -13.97 -3.08
CA SER A 15 6.16 -15.01 -3.55
C SER A 15 6.51 -14.89 -5.04
N ASP A 16 5.59 -14.35 -5.84
CA ASP A 16 5.75 -14.13 -7.27
C ASP A 16 6.33 -12.74 -7.59
N ASN A 17 6.14 -11.77 -6.70
CA ASN A 17 6.66 -10.41 -6.86
C ASN A 17 7.01 -9.77 -5.51
N PRO A 18 8.29 -9.71 -5.10
CA PRO A 18 8.69 -9.16 -3.81
C PRO A 18 8.44 -7.65 -3.68
N SER A 19 7.99 -6.96 -4.74
CA SER A 19 7.56 -5.56 -4.74
C SER A 19 6.03 -5.41 -4.67
N ASP A 20 5.30 -6.48 -4.36
CA ASP A 20 3.85 -6.49 -4.25
C ASP A 20 3.35 -7.10 -2.94
N CYS A 21 2.09 -6.82 -2.60
CA CYS A 21 1.37 -7.41 -1.48
C CYS A 21 0.08 -8.06 -1.98
N LEU A 22 -0.45 -9.00 -1.19
CA LEU A 22 -1.67 -9.73 -1.47
C LEU A 22 -2.90 -8.86 -1.19
N SER A 23 -3.83 -8.90 -2.14
CA SER A 23 -5.12 -8.19 -2.05
C SER A 23 -6.05 -8.84 -1.03
N ASP A 24 -7.07 -8.10 -0.60
CA ASP A 24 -8.09 -8.60 0.32
C ASP A 24 -8.77 -9.86 -0.26
N GLY A 25 -8.98 -10.86 0.58
CA GLY A 25 -9.53 -12.17 0.21
C GLY A 25 -8.53 -13.16 -0.41
N ALA A 26 -7.30 -12.75 -0.71
CA ALA A 26 -6.25 -13.68 -1.12
C ALA A 26 -5.83 -14.58 0.05
N GLU A 27 -5.42 -15.82 -0.24
CA GLU A 27 -4.87 -16.72 0.78
C GLU A 27 -3.52 -16.21 1.29
N CYS A 28 -3.29 -16.31 2.59
CA CYS A 28 -2.06 -15.84 3.25
C CYS A 28 -1.60 -16.84 4.31
N ALA A 29 -0.31 -16.77 4.66
CA ALA A 29 0.29 -17.48 5.77
C ALA A 29 0.67 -16.52 6.91
N PHE A 30 1.05 -15.28 6.59
CA PHE A 30 1.46 -14.26 7.57
C PHE A 30 0.86 -12.89 7.24
N SER A 31 0.69 -12.06 8.26
CA SER A 31 0.05 -10.74 8.11
C SER A 31 0.80 -9.81 7.14
N GLU A 32 2.12 -9.88 7.04
CA GLU A 32 2.91 -8.95 6.22
C GLU A 32 2.78 -9.18 4.71
N GLU A 33 2.21 -10.32 4.32
CA GLU A 33 1.86 -10.62 2.92
C GLU A 33 0.67 -9.81 2.47
N CYS A 34 -0.22 -9.48 3.39
CA CYS A 34 -1.44 -8.78 3.09
C CYS A 34 -1.20 -7.28 2.99
N CYS A 35 -1.73 -6.67 1.94
CA CYS A 35 -1.73 -5.23 1.74
C CYS A 35 -2.31 -4.47 2.95
N CYS A 36 -3.38 -5.00 3.54
CA CYS A 36 -4.01 -4.48 4.75
C CYS A 36 -3.27 -4.87 6.05
N GLY A 37 -2.31 -5.79 5.96
CA GLY A 37 -1.50 -6.36 7.04
C GLY A 37 -2.23 -7.14 8.12
N LEU A 38 -3.34 -7.78 7.75
CA LEU A 38 -3.98 -8.78 8.58
C LEU A 38 -4.17 -10.06 7.77
N CYS A 39 -3.61 -11.15 8.28
CA CYS A 39 -3.92 -12.50 7.82
C CYS A 39 -4.73 -13.20 8.92
N ALA A 40 -5.98 -13.57 8.63
CA ALA A 40 -6.88 -14.17 9.61
C ALA A 40 -7.75 -15.27 8.98
N ILE A 41 -8.40 -16.08 9.81
CA ILE A 41 -9.26 -17.17 9.34
C ILE A 41 -10.55 -16.57 8.75
N GLU A 42 -10.89 -16.97 7.53
CA GLU A 42 -12.21 -16.73 6.95
C GLU A 42 -13.20 -17.75 7.51
N GLU A 43 -14.15 -17.31 8.32
CA GLU A 43 -15.16 -18.16 9.00
C GLU A 43 -15.95 -19.07 8.04
N ALA A 44 -16.10 -18.67 6.77
CA ALA A 44 -16.84 -19.45 5.77
C ALA A 44 -16.08 -20.69 5.25
N THR A 45 -14.75 -20.64 5.21
CA THR A 45 -13.91 -21.69 4.60
C THR A 45 -12.93 -22.32 5.59
N GLY A 46 -12.63 -21.64 6.70
CA GLY A 46 -11.58 -22.03 7.64
C GLY A 46 -10.17 -21.73 7.12
N THR A 47 -10.03 -21.09 5.95
CA THR A 47 -8.74 -20.78 5.34
C THR A 47 -8.23 -19.41 5.82
N LEU A 48 -6.91 -19.27 5.98
CA LEU A 48 -6.28 -17.98 6.24
C LEU A 48 -6.35 -17.10 4.99
N LYS A 49 -6.96 -15.93 5.12
CA LYS A 49 -7.06 -14.94 4.06
C LYS A 49 -6.65 -13.56 4.52
N CYS A 50 -6.23 -12.74 3.57
CA CYS A 50 -5.95 -11.34 3.80
C CYS A 50 -7.26 -10.60 4.06
N CYS A 51 -7.36 -9.96 5.22
CA CYS A 51 -8.53 -9.17 5.60
C CYS A 51 -9.88 -9.87 5.38
N PRO A 52 -10.08 -11.07 5.94
CA PRO A 52 -11.33 -11.81 5.77
C PRO A 52 -12.48 -11.05 6.43
N GLY A 53 -13.62 -11.01 5.75
CA GLY A 53 -14.76 -10.20 6.17
C GLY A 53 -14.64 -8.72 5.80
N GLY A 54 -13.54 -8.30 5.16
CA GLY A 54 -13.22 -6.92 4.85
C GLY A 54 -13.09 -6.14 6.15
N ILE A 55 -11.88 -5.94 6.67
CA ILE A 55 -11.73 -4.86 7.65
C ILE A 55 -12.29 -3.62 6.94
N PRO A 56 -13.37 -3.00 7.43
CA PRO A 56 -13.97 -1.88 6.74
C PRO A 56 -13.03 -0.70 6.95
N CYS A 57 -11.92 -0.69 6.23
CA CYS A 57 -11.11 0.49 6.08
C CYS A 57 -11.75 1.31 4.96
N VAL A 58 -11.78 2.60 5.19
CA VAL A 58 -12.36 3.59 4.34
C VAL A 58 -11.31 3.94 3.29
N PRO A 59 -11.66 3.83 1.99
CA PRO A 59 -10.75 4.19 0.91
C PRO A 59 -10.46 5.68 0.96
N THR A 60 -9.41 6.10 0.25
CA THR A 60 -9.09 7.53 0.05
C THR A 60 -10.33 8.31 -0.40
N GLY A 61 -10.57 9.46 0.22
CA GLY A 61 -11.73 10.32 0.00
C GLY A 61 -12.99 9.91 0.77
N GLY A 62 -13.00 8.75 1.45
CA GLY A 62 -14.11 8.33 2.30
C GLY A 62 -14.07 8.93 3.71
N GLN A 63 -15.19 8.89 4.43
CA GLN A 63 -15.30 9.46 5.78
C GLN A 63 -14.68 8.58 6.86
N CYS A 64 -13.95 9.18 7.78
CA CYS A 64 -13.28 8.49 8.89
C CYS A 64 -13.42 9.26 10.21
N THR A 65 -13.14 8.58 11.32
CA THR A 65 -13.06 9.17 12.66
C THR A 65 -11.66 9.07 13.26
N THR A 66 -10.89 8.07 12.84
CA THR A 66 -9.51 7.83 13.27
C THR A 66 -8.66 7.39 12.09
N ASP A 67 -7.33 7.56 12.19
CA ASP A 67 -6.38 7.13 11.16
C ASP A 67 -6.47 5.61 10.87
N LEU A 68 -6.89 4.81 11.86
CA LEU A 68 -7.08 3.37 11.72
C LEU A 68 -8.29 3.00 10.87
N ASP A 69 -9.24 3.93 10.70
CA ASP A 69 -10.36 3.74 9.80
C ASP A 69 -9.90 3.83 8.35
N CYS A 70 -8.77 4.47 8.07
CA CYS A 70 -8.32 4.75 6.72
C CYS A 70 -7.37 3.69 6.19
N CYS A 71 -7.61 3.26 4.95
CA CYS A 71 -6.82 2.22 4.34
C CYS A 71 -5.36 2.67 4.05
N TYR A 72 -5.15 3.89 3.56
CA TYR A 72 -3.89 4.29 2.89
C TYR A 72 -3.24 5.55 3.46
N GLY A 73 -3.79 6.14 4.52
CA GLY A 73 -3.27 7.37 5.09
C GLY A 73 -4.07 7.83 6.30
N PRO A 74 -3.74 9.01 6.84
CA PRO A 74 -4.42 9.53 8.02
C PRO A 74 -5.85 9.96 7.72
N CYS A 75 -6.62 10.07 8.79
CA CYS A 75 -7.93 10.70 8.78
C CYS A 75 -7.76 12.20 9.00
N ILE A 76 -7.79 13.00 7.94
CA ILE A 76 -7.65 14.46 8.00
C ILE A 76 -9.01 15.10 7.76
N ASP A 77 -9.44 15.96 8.69
CA ASP A 77 -10.74 16.64 8.64
C ASP A 77 -11.93 15.67 8.44
N GLY A 78 -11.80 14.45 8.98
CA GLY A 78 -12.82 13.41 8.86
C GLY A 78 -12.87 12.70 7.50
N ILE A 79 -11.83 12.86 6.68
CA ILE A 79 -11.69 12.21 5.38
C ILE A 79 -10.36 11.45 5.32
N CYS A 80 -10.40 10.22 4.81
CA CYS A 80 -9.19 9.45 4.56
C CYS A 80 -8.41 10.09 3.42
N THR A 81 -7.21 10.58 3.72
CA THR A 81 -6.33 11.10 2.69
C THR A 81 -5.37 10.01 2.25
N GLU A 82 -4.82 10.15 1.05
CA GLU A 82 -3.61 9.42 0.71
C GLU A 82 -2.49 9.95 1.60
N GLN A 83 -1.68 9.04 2.13
CA GLN A 83 -0.41 9.45 2.70
C GLN A 83 0.42 9.98 1.52
N GLU A 84 0.52 11.30 1.41
CA GLU A 84 1.52 11.97 0.59
C GLU A 84 2.88 11.52 1.14
N LEU A 85 3.42 10.43 0.59
CA LEU A 85 4.84 10.19 0.66
C LEU A 85 5.48 11.48 0.14
N PRO A 86 6.54 12.02 0.78
CA PRO A 86 7.23 13.21 0.29
C PRO A 86 7.92 12.97 -1.07
N CYS A 87 7.67 11.81 -1.68
CA CYS A 87 8.25 11.30 -2.88
C CYS A 87 7.23 10.38 -3.59
N VAL A 88 7.42 10.21 -4.89
CA VAL A 88 6.55 9.50 -5.81
C VAL A 88 7.05 8.06 -5.95
N PRO A 89 6.17 7.05 -5.77
CA PRO A 89 6.54 5.64 -5.92
C PRO A 89 6.79 5.26 -7.39
N ALA A 90 7.33 4.07 -7.62
CA ALA A 90 7.59 3.56 -8.97
C ALA A 90 6.32 3.57 -9.84
N GLY A 91 6.44 4.08 -11.06
CA GLY A 91 5.33 4.25 -12.01
C GLY A 91 4.50 5.52 -11.79
N GLY A 92 4.68 6.24 -10.68
CA GLY A 92 4.04 7.53 -10.45
C GLY A 92 4.67 8.66 -11.28
N HIS A 93 3.90 9.72 -11.51
CA HIS A 93 4.33 10.85 -12.34
C HIS A 93 5.38 11.72 -11.63
N CYS A 94 6.43 12.12 -12.34
CA CYS A 94 7.50 12.97 -11.81
C CYS A 94 7.89 14.08 -12.79
N THR A 95 8.45 15.16 -12.26
CA THR A 95 9.05 16.26 -13.04
C THR A 95 10.56 16.33 -12.87
N SER A 96 11.08 15.84 -11.74
CA SER A 96 12.48 15.79 -11.40
C SER A 96 12.83 14.51 -10.64
N ASP A 97 14.11 14.15 -10.58
CA ASP A 97 14.60 12.98 -9.85
C ASP A 97 14.31 13.05 -8.34
N GLU A 98 14.22 14.26 -7.78
CA GLU A 98 13.93 14.51 -6.36
C GLU A 98 12.47 14.22 -6.01
N ASP A 99 11.59 14.23 -7.02
CA ASP A 99 10.19 13.86 -6.84
C ASP A 99 10.06 12.37 -6.57
N CYS A 100 11.02 11.52 -6.96
CA CYS A 100 10.89 10.06 -6.88
C CYS A 100 11.46 9.50 -5.56
N CYS A 101 10.83 8.48 -5.00
CA CYS A 101 11.34 7.83 -3.79
C CYS A 101 12.66 7.12 -4.07
N GLU A 102 13.72 7.39 -3.29
CA GLU A 102 15.00 6.69 -3.47
C GLU A 102 14.81 5.16 -3.37
N PRO A 103 15.41 4.36 -4.27
CA PRO A 103 16.46 4.69 -5.24
C PRO A 103 15.95 5.05 -6.66
N LEU A 104 14.68 5.41 -6.82
CA LEU A 104 14.07 5.69 -8.12
C LEU A 104 14.58 7.00 -8.73
N LYS A 105 14.54 7.09 -10.05
CA LYS A 105 14.81 8.34 -10.81
C LYS A 105 13.65 8.65 -11.74
N CYS A 106 13.55 9.91 -12.15
CA CYS A 106 12.50 10.36 -13.05
C CYS A 106 12.90 10.10 -14.49
N ASN A 107 12.09 9.33 -15.22
CA ASN A 107 12.34 9.12 -16.64
C ASN A 107 11.91 10.36 -17.44
N PRO A 108 12.82 11.07 -18.13
CA PRO A 108 12.46 12.29 -18.86
C PRO A 108 11.57 12.03 -20.10
N SER A 109 11.50 10.78 -20.59
CA SER A 109 10.67 10.43 -21.76
C SER A 109 9.23 10.10 -21.38
N THR A 110 9.04 9.42 -20.24
CA THR A 110 7.72 8.95 -19.79
C THR A 110 7.16 9.76 -18.62
N GLN A 111 7.97 10.64 -18.02
CA GLN A 111 7.64 11.41 -16.82
C GLN A 111 7.18 10.52 -15.66
N THR A 112 7.81 9.34 -15.53
CA THR A 112 7.48 8.37 -14.47
C THR A 112 8.71 7.93 -13.69
N CYS A 113 8.52 7.69 -12.39
CA CYS A 113 9.56 7.17 -11.51
C CYS A 113 9.87 5.71 -11.82
N TYR A 114 11.15 5.36 -11.99
CA TYR A 114 11.56 4.00 -12.32
C TYR A 114 12.87 3.61 -11.62
N TYR A 115 13.10 2.30 -11.49
CA TYR A 115 14.34 1.76 -10.93
C TYR A 115 15.48 1.90 -11.93
N VAL A 116 16.57 2.52 -11.49
CA VAL A 116 17.82 2.56 -12.24
C VAL A 116 18.64 1.34 -11.84
N PHE A 117 18.71 0.36 -12.73
CA PHE A 117 19.67 -0.74 -12.60
C PHE A 117 21.03 -0.19 -13.04
N VAL A 118 21.91 0.08 -12.09
CA VAL A 118 23.32 0.44 -12.32
C VAL A 118 24.15 -0.82 -12.50
#